data_AF-A0A965GDE4-F1
#
_entry.id   AF-A0A965GDE4-F1
#
_cell.length_a   1.000
_cell.length_b   1.000
_cell.length_c   1.000
_cell.angle_alpha   90.00
_cell.angle_beta   90.00
_cell.angle_gamma   90.00
#
_symmetry.space_group_name_H-M   'P 1'
#
loop_
_entity.id
_entity.type
_entity.pdbx_description
1 polymer ?
#
loop_
_entity_poly.entity_id
_entity_poly.type
_entity_poly.pdbx_seq_one_letter_code
_entity_poly.pdbx_strand_id
1 'polypeptide(L)'
;MITLTANATITNLSADTLFAINSSGSITGTNKTLTFSGSGVIVVDDPISIGSGGIVVSNNPVVYLQQDNTFTGGITLNGGVLAPYANTALGDSGSSNKITFQGGGIRHYSTNTSELYARYNTPANGYSWGIDPGAYTINYNEASSETFGNPGGGSANFTVFGSVGISGTRGSGTYSRTSYSTGTLVWDTTHNYSGTTIVRGATLQLNTLPSAGRNITVLGGTLDLNSQTTAVLGTVTIGGDNQNAAGGSGINATVPNGTLKAATYSFNPGSAATDTITEAE
;
A
#
# COMPACT_ATOMS: atom_id res chain seq x y z
N MET A 1 5.26 -7.56 -29.24
CA MET A 1 4.75 -6.17 -29.27
C MET A 1 3.23 -6.22 -29.24
N ILE A 2 2.63 -5.44 -28.35
CA ILE A 2 1.18 -5.27 -28.19
C ILE A 2 0.86 -3.80 -28.47
N THR A 3 -0.07 -3.51 -29.38
CA THR A 3 -0.45 -2.12 -29.73
C THR A 3 -1.88 -1.83 -29.28
N LEU A 4 -2.04 -0.78 -28.47
CA LEU A 4 -3.32 -0.29 -27.97
C LEU A 4 -3.92 0.73 -28.95
N THR A 5 -5.00 0.36 -29.63
CA THR A 5 -5.77 1.26 -30.50
C THR A 5 -6.81 2.08 -29.73
N ALA A 6 -7.21 1.62 -28.55
CA ALA A 6 -8.13 2.26 -27.61
C ALA A 6 -7.61 2.10 -26.17
N ASN A 7 -8.32 2.71 -25.21
CA ASN A 7 -8.10 2.38 -23.79
C ASN A 7 -8.32 0.88 -23.61
N ALA A 8 -7.50 0.25 -22.78
CA ALA A 8 -7.49 -1.19 -22.61
C ALA A 8 -7.59 -1.57 -21.13
N THR A 9 -8.22 -2.71 -20.87
CA THR A 9 -8.30 -3.32 -19.55
C THR A 9 -7.76 -4.73 -19.62
N ILE A 10 -6.83 -5.06 -18.73
CA ILE A 10 -6.29 -6.39 -18.52
C ILE A 10 -6.78 -6.87 -17.16
N THR A 11 -7.46 -8.01 -17.16
CA THR A 11 -8.12 -8.52 -15.95
C THR A 11 -7.65 -9.93 -15.65
N ASN A 12 -7.18 -10.16 -14.43
CA ASN A 12 -6.99 -11.50 -13.89
C ASN A 12 -8.03 -11.77 -12.78
N LEU A 13 -9.10 -12.49 -13.12
CA LEU A 13 -10.29 -12.66 -12.27
C LEU A 13 -10.13 -13.66 -11.12
N SER A 14 -9.10 -14.51 -11.15
CA SER A 14 -8.91 -15.54 -10.12
C SER A 14 -7.82 -15.09 -9.14
N ALA A 15 -8.16 -15.05 -7.85
CA ALA A 15 -7.24 -14.63 -6.79
C ALA A 15 -6.01 -15.55 -6.67
N ASP A 16 -6.12 -16.76 -7.21
CA ASP A 16 -5.14 -17.84 -7.08
C ASP A 16 -4.28 -18.04 -8.33
N THR A 17 -4.32 -17.11 -9.28
CA THR A 17 -3.57 -17.22 -10.54
C THR A 17 -2.62 -16.05 -10.74
N LEU A 18 -1.58 -16.32 -11.53
CA LEU A 18 -0.70 -15.32 -12.12
C LEU A 18 -0.98 -15.24 -13.63
N PHE A 19 -1.14 -14.02 -14.13
CA PHE A 19 -1.19 -13.73 -15.56
C PHE A 19 0.03 -12.89 -15.95
N ALA A 20 0.87 -13.40 -16.84
CA ALA A 20 2.07 -12.72 -17.31
C ALA A 20 1.86 -12.10 -18.70
N ILE A 21 2.36 -10.88 -18.89
CA ILE A 21 2.49 -10.21 -20.18
C ILE A 21 3.99 -10.16 -20.51
N ASN A 22 4.41 -11.03 -21.41
CA ASN A 22 5.82 -11.28 -21.70
C ASN A 22 6.03 -11.52 -23.21
N SER A 23 5.54 -10.60 -24.05
CA SER A 23 5.65 -10.74 -25.51
C SER A 23 7.07 -10.53 -26.05
N SER A 24 8.06 -10.29 -25.18
CA SER A 24 9.45 -9.95 -25.54
C SER A 24 9.53 -8.68 -26.40
N GLY A 25 8.53 -7.81 -26.27
CA GLY A 25 8.43 -6.54 -26.99
C GLY A 25 7.89 -5.48 -26.05
N SER A 26 7.19 -4.47 -26.59
CA SER A 26 6.58 -3.41 -25.79
C SER A 26 5.05 -3.42 -25.90
N ILE A 27 4.40 -2.87 -24.87
CA ILE A 27 3.01 -2.42 -24.92
C ILE A 27 3.03 -0.96 -25.36
N THR A 28 2.48 -0.65 -26.53
CA THR A 28 2.54 0.70 -27.11
C THR A 28 1.15 1.28 -27.35
N GLY A 29 1.05 2.59 -27.35
CA GLY A 29 -0.16 3.33 -27.72
C GLY A 29 0.09 4.84 -27.63
N THR A 30 -0.81 5.63 -28.19
CA THR A 30 -0.72 7.10 -28.06
C THR A 30 -1.87 7.58 -27.20
N ASN A 31 -1.53 8.08 -26.00
CA ASN A 31 -2.43 8.71 -25.04
C ASN A 31 -3.58 7.78 -24.65
N LYS A 32 -3.26 6.52 -24.37
CA LYS A 32 -4.22 5.46 -23.98
C LYS A 32 -4.13 5.17 -22.50
N THR A 33 -5.27 5.00 -21.84
CA THR A 33 -5.29 4.49 -20.47
C THR A 33 -5.17 2.96 -20.50
N LEU A 34 -4.24 2.42 -19.74
CA LEU A 34 -4.12 0.99 -19.49
C LEU A 34 -4.59 0.68 -18.07
N THR A 35 -5.65 -0.12 -17.96
CA THR A 35 -6.23 -0.53 -16.69
C THR A 35 -5.84 -1.96 -16.37
N PHE A 36 -5.37 -2.20 -15.15
CA PHE A 36 -5.16 -3.53 -14.59
C PHE A 36 -6.23 -3.80 -13.53
N SER A 37 -6.88 -4.95 -13.61
CA SER A 37 -8.06 -5.26 -12.80
C SER A 37 -8.14 -6.73 -12.40
N GLY A 38 -9.10 -7.06 -11.54
CA GLY A 38 -9.40 -8.42 -11.10
C GLY A 38 -9.02 -8.64 -9.64
N SER A 39 -8.61 -9.86 -9.31
CA SER A 39 -8.26 -10.29 -7.94
C SER A 39 -6.94 -11.06 -7.88
N GLY A 40 -6.42 -11.52 -9.02
CA GLY A 40 -5.17 -12.26 -9.10
C GLY A 40 -3.94 -11.39 -9.30
N VAL A 41 -2.80 -12.05 -9.54
CA VAL A 41 -1.53 -11.38 -9.83
C VAL A 41 -1.40 -11.13 -11.33
N ILE A 42 -0.93 -9.95 -11.70
CA ILE A 42 -0.58 -9.59 -13.06
C ILE A 42 0.91 -9.22 -13.08
N VAL A 43 1.71 -9.85 -13.92
CA VAL A 43 3.12 -9.52 -14.11
C VAL A 43 3.31 -8.95 -15.50
N VAL A 44 3.87 -7.75 -15.58
CA VAL A 44 4.13 -7.05 -16.84
C VAL A 44 5.64 -6.99 -17.06
N ASP A 45 6.14 -7.92 -17.88
CA ASP A 45 7.56 -8.06 -18.24
C ASP A 45 7.92 -7.32 -19.54
N ASP A 46 6.93 -6.72 -20.21
CA ASP A 46 7.11 -5.86 -21.38
C ASP A 46 7.12 -4.37 -20.97
N PRO A 47 8.03 -3.52 -21.48
CA PRO A 47 7.96 -2.07 -21.28
C PRO A 47 6.68 -1.46 -21.86
N ILE A 48 6.15 -0.44 -21.17
CA ILE A 48 4.92 0.28 -21.48
C ILE A 48 5.27 1.69 -21.99
N SER A 49 4.83 1.99 -23.21
CA SER A 49 5.01 3.28 -23.90
C SER A 49 3.67 3.77 -24.47
N ILE A 50 2.84 4.37 -23.63
CA ILE A 50 1.47 4.81 -23.96
C ILE A 50 1.29 6.34 -24.08
N GLY A 51 2.38 7.08 -24.25
CA GLY A 51 2.39 8.55 -24.34
C GLY A 51 1.93 9.22 -23.04
N SER A 52 1.07 10.23 -23.14
CA SER A 52 0.46 10.90 -21.98
C SER A 52 -0.66 10.10 -21.33
N GLY A 53 -0.90 8.87 -21.79
CA GLY A 53 -1.81 7.92 -21.17
C GLY A 53 -1.29 7.48 -19.80
N GLY A 54 -2.21 7.09 -18.92
CA GLY A 54 -1.88 6.69 -17.55
C GLY A 54 -2.17 5.22 -17.27
N ILE A 55 -1.75 4.79 -16.08
CA ILE A 55 -2.08 3.47 -15.53
C ILE A 55 -3.21 3.61 -14.52
N VAL A 56 -4.18 2.70 -14.58
CA VAL A 56 -5.21 2.55 -13.55
C VAL A 56 -5.12 1.15 -12.97
N VAL A 57 -5.07 1.03 -11.64
CA VAL A 57 -5.26 -0.25 -10.94
C VAL A 57 -6.64 -0.21 -10.28
N SER A 58 -7.46 -1.21 -10.51
CA SER A 58 -8.85 -1.27 -10.04
C SER A 58 -9.21 -2.64 -9.51
N ASN A 59 -10.23 -2.73 -8.65
CA ASN A 59 -10.57 -3.94 -7.90
C ASN A 59 -9.38 -4.37 -7.01
N ASN A 60 -8.95 -5.63 -7.04
CA ASN A 60 -7.98 -6.19 -6.10
C ASN A 60 -6.78 -6.93 -6.70
N PRO A 61 -6.26 -6.58 -7.90
CA PRO A 61 -5.08 -7.28 -8.41
C PRO A 61 -3.83 -6.85 -7.62
N VAL A 62 -2.79 -7.67 -7.71
CA VAL A 62 -1.42 -7.23 -7.45
C VAL A 62 -0.69 -7.17 -8.78
N VAL A 63 -0.26 -5.98 -9.19
CA VAL A 63 0.28 -5.70 -10.52
C VAL A 63 1.76 -5.41 -10.41
N TYR A 64 2.58 -6.26 -10.99
CA TYR A 64 4.02 -6.06 -11.06
C TYR A 64 4.40 -5.37 -12.37
N LEU A 65 5.01 -4.19 -12.27
CA LEU A 65 5.68 -3.57 -13.40
C LEU A 65 7.15 -3.94 -13.32
N GLN A 66 7.59 -4.81 -14.23
CA GLN A 66 8.91 -5.40 -14.20
C GLN A 66 9.87 -4.78 -15.22
N GLN A 67 9.50 -3.69 -15.90
CA GLN A 67 10.33 -2.99 -16.87
C GLN A 67 10.28 -1.48 -16.73
N ASP A 68 11.30 -0.81 -17.28
CA ASP A 68 11.31 0.64 -17.43
C ASP A 68 10.22 1.06 -18.40
N ASN A 69 9.45 2.05 -18.00
CA ASN A 69 8.29 2.52 -18.73
C ASN A 69 8.48 3.98 -19.12
N THR A 70 7.88 4.41 -20.24
CA THR A 70 8.07 5.75 -20.81
C THR A 70 6.77 6.56 -20.88
N PHE A 71 5.68 6.06 -20.30
CA PHE A 71 4.45 6.83 -20.21
C PHE A 71 4.64 8.04 -19.29
N THR A 72 3.97 9.15 -19.61
CA THR A 72 4.05 10.41 -18.87
C THR A 72 2.77 10.74 -18.12
N GLY A 73 1.70 9.96 -18.34
CA GLY A 73 0.45 10.09 -17.58
C GLY A 73 0.59 9.59 -16.13
N GLY A 74 -0.30 10.08 -15.26
CA GLY A 74 -0.34 9.69 -13.85
C GLY A 74 -0.78 8.23 -13.64
N ILE A 75 -0.69 7.81 -12.39
CA ILE A 75 -1.10 6.49 -11.91
C ILE A 75 -2.27 6.68 -10.94
N THR A 76 -3.35 5.92 -11.14
CA THR A 76 -4.52 5.95 -10.27
C THR A 76 -4.76 4.58 -9.66
N LEU A 77 -4.80 4.52 -8.33
CA LEU A 77 -4.99 3.29 -7.56
C LEU A 77 -6.39 3.28 -6.95
N ASN A 78 -7.38 2.81 -7.71
CA ASN A 78 -8.77 2.66 -7.24
C ASN A 78 -8.95 1.45 -6.31
N GLY A 79 -7.99 0.53 -6.32
CA GLY A 79 -7.95 -0.65 -5.47
C GLY A 79 -6.69 -1.48 -5.77
N GLY A 80 -6.49 -2.58 -5.06
CA GLY A 80 -5.38 -3.48 -5.30
C GLY A 80 -4.02 -2.85 -5.03
N VAL A 81 -2.97 -3.43 -5.60
CA VAL A 81 -1.58 -3.06 -5.33
C VAL A 81 -0.80 -2.91 -6.62
N LEU A 82 -0.14 -1.77 -6.79
CA LEU A 82 0.90 -1.61 -7.80
C LEU A 82 2.27 -1.91 -7.18
N ALA A 83 2.99 -2.88 -7.73
CA ALA A 83 4.32 -3.29 -7.31
C ALA A 83 5.34 -2.97 -8.42
N PRO A 84 5.85 -1.73 -8.50
CA PRO A 84 6.95 -1.41 -9.40
C PRO A 84 8.22 -2.12 -8.97
N TYR A 85 9.10 -2.48 -9.91
CA TYR A 85 10.41 -3.03 -9.57
C TYR A 85 11.44 -1.94 -9.22
N ALA A 86 11.23 -0.72 -9.73
CA ALA A 86 12.08 0.45 -9.57
C ALA A 86 11.28 1.72 -9.84
N ASN A 87 11.84 2.89 -9.54
CA ASN A 87 11.20 4.18 -9.79
C ASN A 87 10.87 4.41 -11.28
N THR A 88 11.73 3.95 -12.18
CA THR A 88 11.58 4.01 -13.64
C THR A 88 10.49 3.09 -14.19
N ALA A 89 10.01 2.13 -13.38
CA ALA A 89 8.83 1.34 -13.73
C ALA A 89 7.53 2.16 -13.66
N LEU A 90 7.56 3.34 -13.03
CA LEU A 90 6.39 4.20 -12.86
C LEU A 90 6.22 5.22 -13.99
N GLY A 91 6.90 5.00 -15.12
CA GLY A 91 6.89 5.90 -16.27
C GLY A 91 8.13 6.77 -16.29
N ASP A 92 8.04 7.86 -17.05
CA ASP A 92 9.12 8.82 -17.24
C ASP A 92 9.81 9.19 -15.90
N SER A 93 11.13 9.25 -15.97
CA SER A 93 11.98 9.35 -14.78
C SER A 93 11.83 10.74 -14.17
N GLY A 94 11.16 10.84 -13.01
CA GLY A 94 10.99 12.09 -12.28
C GLY A 94 9.69 12.13 -11.49
N SER A 95 9.50 13.16 -10.66
CA SER A 95 8.32 13.31 -9.81
C SER A 95 7.05 13.74 -10.57
N SER A 96 7.06 13.68 -11.91
CA SER A 96 5.99 14.15 -12.81
C SER A 96 4.81 13.17 -12.88
N ASN A 97 5.05 11.86 -12.99
CA ASN A 97 3.97 10.87 -12.90
C ASN A 97 3.56 10.71 -11.44
N LYS A 98 2.52 11.45 -11.06
CA LYS A 98 1.94 11.38 -9.72
C LYS A 98 1.08 10.14 -9.55
N ILE A 99 1.08 9.61 -8.33
CA ILE A 99 0.25 8.49 -7.88
C ILE A 99 -0.91 9.06 -7.07
N THR A 100 -2.11 8.78 -7.53
CA THR A 100 -3.36 9.15 -6.87
C THR A 100 -3.96 7.92 -6.19
N PHE A 101 -4.15 8.00 -4.88
CA PHE A 101 -4.73 6.92 -4.08
C PHE A 101 -6.25 7.10 -3.96
N GLN A 102 -7.02 6.13 -4.45
CA GLN A 102 -8.49 6.10 -4.41
C GLN A 102 -9.03 4.75 -3.89
N GLY A 103 -8.24 4.04 -3.09
CA GLY A 103 -8.63 2.75 -2.51
C GLY A 103 -7.58 1.65 -2.61
N GLY A 104 -6.60 1.79 -3.51
CA GLY A 104 -5.45 0.88 -3.61
C GLY A 104 -4.20 1.39 -2.92
N GLY A 105 -3.10 0.66 -3.09
CA GLY A 105 -1.81 1.04 -2.58
C GLY A 105 -0.64 0.69 -3.48
N ILE A 106 0.54 1.14 -3.06
CA ILE A 106 1.79 0.90 -3.76
C ILE A 106 2.72 0.08 -2.89
N ARG A 107 3.38 -0.89 -3.51
CA ARG A 107 4.40 -1.70 -2.86
C ARG A 107 5.79 -1.09 -3.03
N HIS A 108 6.53 -1.04 -1.93
CA HIS A 108 7.94 -0.69 -1.93
C HIS A 108 8.80 -1.79 -2.54
N TYR A 109 9.77 -1.37 -3.34
CA TYR A 109 10.73 -2.25 -4.02
C TYR A 109 12.14 -2.12 -3.46
N SER A 110 12.37 -1.18 -2.56
CA SER A 110 13.64 -0.95 -1.87
C SER A 110 13.38 -0.22 -0.56
N THR A 111 14.44 0.01 0.21
CA THR A 111 14.39 0.89 1.39
C THR A 111 14.45 2.38 1.05
N ASN A 112 14.63 2.76 -0.22
CA ASN A 112 14.64 4.17 -0.65
C ASN A 112 13.21 4.70 -0.72
N THR A 113 12.89 5.64 0.15
CA THR A 113 11.57 6.26 0.28
C THR A 113 11.40 7.50 -0.59
N SER A 114 12.47 8.25 -0.85
CA SER A 114 12.40 9.63 -1.35
C SER A 114 11.83 9.76 -2.75
N GLU A 115 12.32 8.95 -3.69
CA GLU A 115 11.87 8.97 -5.08
C GLU A 115 10.40 8.55 -5.22
N LEU A 116 10.01 7.55 -4.44
CA LEU A 116 8.65 7.02 -4.47
C LEU A 116 7.68 7.98 -3.78
N TYR A 117 8.07 8.50 -2.61
CA TYR A 117 7.30 9.48 -1.85
C TYR A 117 7.04 10.75 -2.66
N ALA A 118 8.04 11.24 -3.39
CA ALA A 118 7.90 12.41 -4.25
C ALA A 118 6.81 12.25 -5.34
N ARG A 119 6.42 11.02 -5.69
CA ARG A 119 5.33 10.74 -6.64
C ARG A 119 3.95 10.73 -5.99
N TYR A 120 3.83 10.69 -4.67
CA TYR A 120 2.51 10.61 -4.03
C TYR A 120 1.74 11.93 -4.11
N ASN A 121 0.47 11.84 -4.46
CA ASN A 121 -0.50 12.89 -4.18
C ASN A 121 -1.08 12.68 -2.78
N THR A 122 -1.48 13.77 -2.14
CA THR A 122 -2.38 13.70 -0.98
C THR A 122 -3.72 13.10 -1.45
N PRO A 123 -4.21 12.00 -0.85
CA PRO A 123 -5.50 11.43 -1.17
C PRO A 123 -6.62 12.42 -0.87
N ALA A 124 -7.69 12.36 -1.66
CA ALA A 124 -8.91 13.08 -1.33
C ALA A 124 -9.55 12.54 -0.04
N ASN A 125 -10.47 13.31 0.55
CA ASN A 125 -11.15 12.96 1.79
C ASN A 125 -11.77 11.56 1.75
N GLY A 126 -11.53 10.77 2.80
CA GLY A 126 -12.00 9.40 2.92
C GLY A 126 -11.06 8.34 2.29
N TYR A 127 -10.12 8.74 1.43
CA TYR A 127 -9.11 7.83 0.90
C TYR A 127 -7.83 7.82 1.73
N SER A 128 -7.04 6.76 1.55
CA SER A 128 -5.80 6.52 2.29
C SER A 128 -4.58 6.59 1.39
N TRP A 129 -3.45 7.06 1.91
CA TRP A 129 -2.18 6.56 1.39
C TRP A 129 -2.12 5.07 1.73
N GLY A 130 -2.07 4.23 0.71
CA GLY A 130 -1.95 2.78 0.87
C GLY A 130 -0.51 2.35 0.65
N ILE A 131 0.17 1.92 1.71
CA ILE A 131 1.58 1.53 1.67
C ILE A 131 1.71 0.04 1.97
N ASP A 132 2.28 -0.68 1.01
CA ASP A 132 2.77 -2.04 1.20
C ASP A 132 4.31 -2.02 1.31
N PRO A 133 4.90 -2.38 2.47
CA PRO A 133 6.35 -2.31 2.66
C PRO A 133 7.12 -3.41 1.91
N GLY A 134 6.43 -4.35 1.26
CA GLY A 134 7.05 -5.53 0.66
C GLY A 134 7.78 -6.38 1.70
N ALA A 135 9.05 -6.69 1.45
CA ALA A 135 9.91 -7.42 2.39
C ALA A 135 10.86 -6.49 3.17
N TYR A 136 10.64 -5.18 3.11
CA TYR A 136 11.60 -4.18 3.57
C TYR A 136 11.18 -3.55 4.89
N THR A 137 12.16 -2.98 5.59
CA THR A 137 11.93 -1.96 6.61
C THR A 137 11.99 -0.60 5.93
N ILE A 138 10.85 0.06 5.81
CA ILE A 138 10.68 1.35 5.18
C ILE A 138 10.63 2.41 6.27
N ASN A 139 11.48 3.43 6.22
CA ASN A 139 11.51 4.50 7.21
C ASN A 139 11.18 5.86 6.57
N TYR A 140 9.98 6.37 6.81
CA TYR A 140 9.64 7.75 6.47
C TYR A 140 10.05 8.68 7.62
N ASN A 141 10.95 9.64 7.34
CA ASN A 141 11.58 10.50 8.34
C ASN A 141 11.62 11.99 7.90
N GLU A 142 11.84 12.91 8.85
CA GLU A 142 11.91 14.36 8.56
C GLU A 142 13.14 14.75 7.74
N ALA A 143 14.26 14.03 7.88
CA ALA A 143 15.49 14.39 7.20
C ALA A 143 15.32 14.33 5.67
N SER A 144 14.38 13.51 5.20
CA SER A 144 13.95 13.41 3.81
C SER A 144 12.67 14.21 3.49
N SER A 145 12.09 14.95 4.45
CA SER A 145 10.81 15.68 4.31
C SER A 145 9.64 14.79 3.85
N GLU A 146 9.64 13.52 4.26
CA GLU A 146 8.69 12.50 3.85
C GLU A 146 7.47 12.44 4.79
N THR A 147 6.83 13.58 4.99
CA THR A 147 5.75 13.71 5.98
C THR A 147 4.36 13.68 5.33
N PHE A 148 3.65 12.56 5.52
CA PHE A 148 2.22 12.49 5.23
C PHE A 148 1.46 13.58 5.97
N GLY A 149 0.94 14.54 5.21
CA GLY A 149 0.18 15.66 5.72
C GLY A 149 -0.93 16.05 4.77
N ASN A 150 -1.95 16.71 5.33
CA ASN A 150 -3.01 17.33 4.54
C ASN A 150 -3.09 18.84 4.84
N PRO A 151 -2.22 19.65 4.23
CA PRO A 151 -2.15 21.09 4.52
C PRO A 151 -3.42 21.86 4.13
N GLY A 152 -4.29 21.30 3.28
CA GLY A 152 -5.56 21.93 2.89
C GLY A 152 -6.72 21.68 3.86
N GLY A 153 -6.51 20.91 4.93
CA GLY A 153 -7.59 20.35 5.75
C GLY A 153 -8.31 19.19 5.04
N GLY A 154 -8.91 18.29 5.82
CA GLY A 154 -9.62 17.12 5.27
C GLY A 154 -9.57 15.91 6.18
N SER A 155 -9.79 14.71 5.65
CA SER A 155 -9.81 13.43 6.39
C SER A 155 -9.06 12.32 5.65
N ALA A 156 -7.97 12.66 4.97
CA ALA A 156 -7.09 11.68 4.36
C ALA A 156 -6.64 10.67 5.44
N ASN A 157 -6.75 9.40 5.13
CA ASN A 157 -6.43 8.28 5.98
C ASN A 157 -5.01 7.76 5.67
N PHE A 158 -4.51 6.82 6.46
CA PHE A 158 -3.28 6.13 6.15
C PHE A 158 -3.45 4.64 6.39
N THR A 159 -2.95 3.81 5.47
CA THR A 159 -3.04 2.35 5.58
C THR A 159 -1.68 1.74 5.32
N VAL A 160 -1.17 1.00 6.31
CA VAL A 160 -0.08 0.03 6.10
C VAL A 160 -0.72 -1.32 5.88
N PHE A 161 -0.32 -2.01 4.82
CA PHE A 161 -0.85 -3.34 4.59
C PHE A 161 0.13 -4.31 3.94
N GLY A 162 -0.07 -5.61 4.17
CA GLY A 162 0.61 -6.68 3.46
C GLY A 162 -0.28 -7.23 2.36
N SER A 163 0.30 -7.60 1.22
CA SER A 163 -0.43 -8.26 0.14
C SER A 163 0.32 -9.49 -0.39
N VAL A 164 -0.43 -10.41 -1.02
CA VAL A 164 0.10 -11.61 -1.68
C VAL A 164 1.01 -11.20 -2.84
N GLY A 165 2.02 -11.99 -3.16
CA GLY A 165 2.92 -11.65 -4.24
C GLY A 165 3.68 -12.79 -4.90
N ILE A 166 4.62 -12.38 -5.74
CA ILE A 166 5.69 -13.23 -6.23
C ILE A 166 6.85 -13.16 -5.23
N SER A 167 7.52 -14.29 -5.00
CA SER A 167 8.83 -14.32 -4.35
C SER A 167 9.92 -14.40 -5.40
N GLY A 168 11.07 -13.76 -5.15
CA GLY A 168 12.24 -13.79 -6.05
C GLY A 168 12.52 -12.46 -6.76
N THR A 169 13.47 -12.51 -7.70
CA THR A 169 14.00 -11.34 -8.44
C THR A 169 13.23 -11.11 -9.75
N ARG A 170 13.40 -9.93 -10.37
CA ARG A 170 12.80 -9.57 -11.68
C ARG A 170 12.90 -10.70 -12.70
N GLY A 171 11.79 -10.97 -13.41
CA GLY A 171 11.74 -11.95 -14.50
C GLY A 171 11.90 -13.42 -14.09
N SER A 172 12.14 -13.72 -12.81
CA SER A 172 12.24 -15.10 -12.28
C SER A 172 11.35 -15.35 -11.06
N GLY A 173 10.47 -14.41 -10.74
CA GLY A 173 9.62 -14.50 -9.55
C GLY A 173 8.63 -15.65 -9.66
N THR A 174 8.52 -16.45 -8.60
CA THR A 174 7.51 -17.51 -8.50
C THR A 174 6.31 -16.99 -7.73
N TYR A 175 5.12 -17.04 -8.32
CA TYR A 175 3.89 -16.73 -7.60
C TYR A 175 3.67 -17.73 -6.48
N SER A 176 3.44 -17.22 -5.28
CA SER A 176 3.04 -18.06 -4.16
C SER A 176 2.05 -17.31 -3.29
N ARG A 177 0.91 -17.94 -3.02
CA ARG A 177 -0.07 -17.45 -2.04
C ARG A 177 0.49 -17.33 -0.63
N THR A 178 1.58 -18.03 -0.34
CA THR A 178 2.27 -17.93 0.96
C THR A 178 3.31 -16.81 1.00
N SER A 179 3.66 -16.22 -0.14
CA SER A 179 4.54 -15.06 -0.21
C SER A 179 3.74 -13.79 0.03
N TYR A 180 3.54 -13.48 1.31
CA TYR A 180 2.99 -12.20 1.74
C TYR A 180 4.10 -11.18 1.98
N SER A 181 3.77 -9.91 1.75
CA SER A 181 4.54 -8.79 2.30
C SER A 181 4.52 -8.87 3.83
N THR A 182 5.71 -8.94 4.42
CA THR A 182 5.95 -9.04 5.86
C THR A 182 6.78 -7.86 6.39
N GLY A 183 7.03 -6.88 5.53
CA GLY A 183 7.85 -5.72 5.85
C GLY A 183 7.28 -4.86 6.98
N THR A 184 8.12 -3.93 7.42
CA THR A 184 7.80 -2.99 8.48
C THR A 184 7.81 -1.58 7.92
N LEU A 185 6.76 -0.83 8.16
CA LEU A 185 6.78 0.61 8.00
C LEU A 185 7.12 1.27 9.33
N VAL A 186 8.16 2.10 9.35
CA VAL A 186 8.61 2.86 10.51
C VAL A 186 8.22 4.32 10.33
N TRP A 187 7.59 4.89 11.36
CA TRP A 187 7.49 6.33 11.52
C TRP A 187 8.49 6.81 12.55
N ASP A 188 9.56 7.41 12.04
CA ASP A 188 10.57 8.08 12.87
C ASP A 188 10.24 9.56 13.10
N THR A 189 9.15 10.03 12.50
CA THR A 189 8.65 11.38 12.69
C THR A 189 7.13 11.48 12.83
N THR A 190 6.66 12.65 13.26
CA THR A 190 5.26 13.04 13.34
C THR A 190 4.70 13.24 11.93
N HIS A 191 3.61 12.54 11.64
CA HIS A 191 2.86 12.67 10.40
C HIS A 191 1.53 13.40 10.67
N ASN A 192 1.27 14.48 9.93
CA ASN A 192 0.19 15.45 10.19
C ASN A 192 -1.01 15.29 9.23
N TYR A 193 -1.49 14.05 9.06
CA TYR A 193 -2.77 13.78 8.40
C TYR A 193 -3.89 13.60 9.44
N SER A 194 -5.14 13.66 9.02
CA SER A 194 -6.28 13.90 9.91
C SER A 194 -7.31 12.77 9.98
N GLY A 195 -7.19 11.73 9.15
CA GLY A 195 -8.10 10.58 9.12
C GLY A 195 -7.83 9.52 10.20
N THR A 196 -8.02 8.25 9.85
CA THR A 196 -7.67 7.09 10.70
C THR A 196 -6.41 6.40 10.16
N THR A 197 -5.63 5.78 11.04
CA THR A 197 -4.55 4.86 10.66
C THR A 197 -5.07 3.44 10.65
N ILE A 198 -4.78 2.69 9.60
CA ILE A 198 -5.18 1.29 9.47
C ILE A 198 -3.93 0.44 9.27
N VAL A 199 -3.80 -0.66 10.01
CA VAL A 199 -2.65 -1.58 9.93
C VAL A 199 -3.16 -2.99 9.63
N ARG A 200 -2.77 -3.57 8.49
CA ARG A 200 -3.38 -4.81 7.97
C ARG A 200 -2.38 -5.81 7.39
N GLY A 201 -2.07 -6.91 8.06
CA GLY A 201 -1.16 -7.94 7.52
C GLY A 201 0.34 -7.56 7.41
N ALA A 202 0.71 -6.31 7.68
CA ALA A 202 2.10 -5.84 7.80
C ALA A 202 2.31 -5.11 9.14
N THR A 203 3.55 -4.69 9.42
CA THR A 203 3.89 -4.00 10.67
C THR A 203 3.94 -2.49 10.47
N LEU A 204 3.24 -1.74 11.32
CA LEU A 204 3.49 -0.32 11.54
C LEU A 204 4.23 -0.16 12.86
N GLN A 205 5.44 0.37 12.81
CA GLN A 205 6.27 0.69 13.95
C GLN A 205 6.29 2.18 14.21
N LEU A 206 6.01 2.59 15.45
CA LEU A 206 5.98 3.98 15.87
C LEU A 206 7.20 4.29 16.74
N ASN A 207 8.20 4.96 16.17
CA ASN A 207 9.28 5.57 16.95
C ASN A 207 8.89 6.99 17.39
N THR A 208 8.06 7.65 16.59
CA THR A 208 7.40 8.91 16.92
C THR A 208 5.90 8.73 16.84
N LEU A 209 5.18 9.26 17.82
CA LEU A 209 3.73 9.14 17.90
C LEU A 209 3.06 10.09 16.89
N PRO A 210 1.91 9.70 16.32
CA PRO A 210 1.11 10.60 15.52
C PRO A 210 0.64 11.83 16.33
N SER A 211 0.39 12.94 15.67
CA SER A 211 -0.11 14.17 16.31
C SER A 211 -1.41 13.90 17.09
N ALA A 212 -1.38 14.10 18.41
CA ALA A 212 -2.48 14.01 19.40
C ALA A 212 -3.61 12.99 19.13
N GLY A 213 -3.60 11.87 19.87
CA GLY A 213 -4.82 11.09 20.13
C GLY A 213 -5.47 10.47 18.89
N ARG A 214 -4.66 10.02 17.91
CA ARG A 214 -5.20 9.49 16.66
C ARG A 214 -5.74 8.09 16.79
N ASN A 215 -6.86 7.84 16.11
CA ASN A 215 -7.46 6.53 16.04
C ASN A 215 -6.61 5.60 15.16
N ILE A 216 -6.34 4.40 15.68
CA ILE A 216 -5.64 3.33 14.97
C ILE A 216 -6.50 2.09 14.97
N THR A 217 -6.72 1.52 13.79
CA THR A 217 -7.40 0.23 13.61
C THR A 217 -6.40 -0.81 13.13
N VAL A 218 -6.23 -1.90 13.89
CA VAL A 218 -5.32 -3.00 13.57
C VAL A 218 -6.16 -4.22 13.17
N LEU A 219 -6.12 -4.59 11.89
CA LEU A 219 -6.86 -5.71 11.32
C LEU A 219 -5.87 -6.77 10.81
N GLY A 220 -5.49 -7.72 11.66
CA GLY A 220 -4.53 -8.78 11.30
C GLY A 220 -3.09 -8.33 11.00
N GLY A 221 -2.75 -7.05 11.19
CA GLY A 221 -1.37 -6.54 11.15
C GLY A 221 -0.75 -6.41 12.54
N THR A 222 0.44 -5.80 12.62
CA THR A 222 1.11 -5.49 13.90
C THR A 222 1.27 -4.00 14.07
N LEU A 223 0.71 -3.43 15.14
CA LEU A 223 1.10 -2.12 15.64
C LEU A 223 2.20 -2.30 16.67
N ASP A 224 3.41 -1.86 16.36
CA ASP A 224 4.57 -1.90 17.27
C ASP A 224 4.84 -0.49 17.81
N LEU A 225 4.67 -0.31 19.12
CA LEU A 225 4.96 0.97 19.78
C LEU A 225 6.45 1.15 20.07
N ASN A 226 7.33 0.25 19.64
CA ASN A 226 8.80 0.35 19.76
C ASN A 226 9.31 0.95 21.09
N SER A 227 8.81 0.41 22.20
CA SER A 227 9.18 0.86 23.56
C SER A 227 8.82 2.32 23.90
N GLN A 228 7.88 2.96 23.19
CA GLN A 228 7.30 4.24 23.58
C GLN A 228 6.58 4.10 24.92
N THR A 229 7.03 4.84 25.94
CA THR A 229 6.47 4.79 27.31
C THR A 229 5.43 5.86 27.59
N THR A 230 5.24 6.82 26.68
CA THR A 230 4.30 7.97 26.83
C THR A 230 3.32 8.07 25.67
N ALA A 231 2.98 6.94 25.04
CA ALA A 231 2.06 6.90 23.91
C ALA A 231 0.66 7.40 24.27
N VAL A 232 0.25 8.56 23.73
CA VAL A 232 -1.14 9.04 23.78
C VAL A 232 -1.79 8.82 22.42
N LEU A 233 -2.29 7.60 22.23
CA LEU A 233 -3.12 7.25 21.08
C LEU A 233 -4.58 7.63 21.34
N GLY A 234 -5.35 7.73 20.27
CA GLY A 234 -6.81 7.86 20.37
C GLY A 234 -7.43 6.50 20.67
N THR A 235 -8.54 6.20 20.03
CA THR A 235 -9.10 4.84 20.07
C THR A 235 -8.18 3.88 19.30
N VAL A 236 -7.73 2.82 19.97
CA VAL A 236 -7.07 1.69 19.32
C VAL A 236 -8.08 0.55 19.22
N THR A 237 -8.46 0.19 17.99
CA THR A 237 -9.36 -0.93 17.71
C THR A 237 -8.55 -2.09 17.16
N ILE A 238 -8.61 -3.26 17.80
CA ILE A 238 -7.93 -4.47 17.33
C ILE A 238 -8.99 -5.49 16.92
N GLY A 239 -8.85 -6.08 15.75
CA GLY A 239 -9.75 -7.13 15.27
C GLY A 239 -9.11 -8.04 14.23
N GLY A 240 -9.82 -9.09 13.86
CA GLY A 240 -9.50 -9.89 12.68
C GLY A 240 -9.76 -9.07 11.41
N ASP A 241 -8.95 -9.30 10.37
CA ASP A 241 -9.22 -8.71 9.06
C ASP A 241 -10.30 -9.52 8.34
N ASN A 242 -11.54 -9.07 8.39
CA ASN A 242 -12.60 -9.61 7.53
C ASN A 242 -12.66 -8.88 6.18
N GLN A 243 -11.74 -7.96 5.92
CA GLN A 243 -11.65 -7.27 4.66
C GLN A 243 -10.54 -7.89 3.84
N ASN A 244 -10.85 -8.21 2.60
CA ASN A 244 -9.84 -8.53 1.60
C ASN A 244 -8.88 -7.33 1.49
N ALA A 245 -7.61 -7.57 1.14
CA ALA A 245 -6.62 -6.52 0.88
C ALA A 245 -7.25 -5.33 0.14
N ALA A 246 -6.86 -4.10 0.49
CA ALA A 246 -7.44 -2.82 0.04
C ALA A 246 -8.35 -2.91 -1.22
N GLY A 247 -9.64 -3.20 -1.01
CA GLY A 247 -10.67 -3.28 -2.07
C GLY A 247 -11.54 -4.55 -2.18
N GLY A 248 -11.46 -5.56 -1.31
CA GLY A 248 -12.69 -6.27 -0.85
C GLY A 248 -13.01 -7.70 -1.28
N SER A 249 -14.05 -8.29 -0.68
CA SER A 249 -14.70 -9.60 -0.91
C SER A 249 -13.84 -10.77 -1.43
N GLY A 250 -13.22 -11.48 -0.49
CA GLY A 250 -12.65 -12.81 -0.67
C GLY A 250 -12.53 -13.44 0.71
N ILE A 251 -13.36 -14.44 1.00
CA ILE A 251 -13.36 -15.12 2.32
C ILE A 251 -12.10 -15.98 2.37
N ASN A 252 -11.04 -15.50 3.03
CA ASN A 252 -10.03 -16.38 3.59
C ASN A 252 -10.43 -16.67 5.03
N ALA A 253 -10.83 -17.91 5.31
CA ALA A 253 -11.62 -18.28 6.49
C ALA A 253 -10.86 -18.22 7.84
N THR A 254 -9.64 -17.70 7.89
CA THR A 254 -8.94 -17.40 9.16
C THR A 254 -7.83 -16.38 8.90
N VAL A 255 -8.13 -15.08 9.02
CA VAL A 255 -7.06 -14.09 9.18
C VAL A 255 -6.79 -13.96 10.68
N PRO A 256 -5.53 -14.05 11.14
CA PRO A 256 -5.21 -13.84 12.54
C PRO A 256 -5.72 -12.48 13.03
N ASN A 257 -6.06 -12.38 14.31
CA ASN A 257 -6.37 -11.10 14.93
C ASN A 257 -5.16 -10.15 14.83
N GLY A 258 -5.42 -8.84 14.80
CA GLY A 258 -4.36 -7.83 14.89
C GLY A 258 -3.53 -7.99 16.16
N THR A 259 -2.26 -7.59 16.09
CA THR A 259 -1.32 -7.64 17.22
C THR A 259 -0.94 -6.21 17.65
N LEU A 260 -0.97 -5.95 18.95
CA LEU A 260 -0.39 -4.75 19.55
C LEU A 260 0.86 -5.16 20.34
N LYS A 261 2.02 -4.62 19.95
CA LYS A 261 3.31 -4.88 20.60
C LYS A 261 3.79 -3.62 21.33
N ALA A 262 4.06 -3.75 22.62
CA ALA A 262 4.62 -2.70 23.47
C ALA A 262 5.54 -3.30 24.54
N ALA A 263 6.47 -2.50 25.08
CA ALA A 263 7.35 -2.94 26.17
C ALA A 263 6.59 -3.11 27.51
N THR A 264 5.60 -2.25 27.75
CA THR A 264 4.74 -2.28 28.93
C THR A 264 3.34 -1.82 28.55
N TYR A 265 2.32 -2.42 29.16
CA TYR A 265 0.93 -2.01 29.03
C TYR A 265 0.45 -1.45 30.37
N SER A 266 -0.05 -0.21 30.37
CA SER A 266 -0.65 0.41 31.55
C SER A 266 -2.00 1.00 31.18
N PHE A 267 -3.06 0.51 31.82
CA PHE A 267 -4.41 1.00 31.65
C PHE A 267 -4.72 1.92 32.85
N ASN A 268 -4.97 3.20 32.57
CA ASN A 268 -5.32 4.19 33.59
C ASN A 268 -6.69 4.79 33.24
N PRO A 269 -7.78 4.03 33.40
CA PRO A 269 -9.11 4.52 33.10
C PRO A 269 -9.39 5.74 33.98
N GLY A 270 -9.87 6.82 33.35
CA GLY A 270 -10.41 7.96 34.09
C GLY A 270 -11.53 7.50 35.01
N SER A 271 -11.75 8.22 36.11
CA SER A 271 -12.88 7.97 37.02
C SER A 271 -14.18 7.75 36.20
N ALA A 272 -14.74 6.54 36.29
CA ALA A 272 -15.92 6.05 35.57
C ALA A 272 -15.76 5.54 34.11
N ALA A 273 -14.55 5.33 33.60
CA ALA A 273 -14.32 4.63 32.33
C ALA A 273 -14.12 3.13 32.55
N THR A 274 -14.79 2.29 31.74
CA THR A 274 -14.50 0.85 31.64
C THR A 274 -13.58 0.63 30.44
N ASP A 275 -12.33 0.23 30.69
CA ASP A 275 -11.48 -0.33 29.64
C ASP A 275 -11.79 -1.83 29.54
N THR A 276 -12.42 -2.25 28.44
CA THR A 276 -12.75 -3.65 28.19
C THR A 276 -11.70 -4.26 27.27
N ILE A 277 -10.94 -5.24 27.78
CA ILE A 277 -10.14 -6.16 26.96
C ILE A 277 -10.96 -7.43 26.79
N THR A 278 -11.44 -7.68 25.56
CA THR A 278 -12.13 -8.93 25.24
C THR A 278 -11.17 -9.80 24.43
N GLU A 279 -10.70 -10.89 25.02
CA GLU A 279 -10.10 -11.98 24.25
C GLU A 279 -11.24 -12.76 23.61
N ALA A 280 -11.25 -12.86 22.27
CA ALA A 280 -12.13 -13.79 21.58
C ALA A 280 -11.41 -15.14 21.56
N GLU A 281 -11.97 -16.15 22.25
CA GLU A 281 -11.62 -17.56 22.08
C GLU A 281 -11.96 -18.05 20.67
#